data_AF-A0A519P4M1-F1
#
_entry.id   AF-A0A519P4M1-F1
#
_cell.length_a   1.000
_cell.length_b   1.000
_cell.length_c   1.000
_cell.angle_alpha   90.00
_cell.angle_beta   90.00
_cell.angle_gamma   90.00
#
_symmetry.space_group_name_H-M   'P 1'
#
loop_
_entity.id
_entity.type
_entity.pdbx_description
1 polymer ?
#
loop_
_entity_poly.entity_id
_entity_poly.type
_entity_poly.pdbx_seq_one_letter_code
_entity_poly.pdbx_strand_id
1 'polypeptide(L)'
;MLADAIRSETYRLSKNRTALFWSVLFIPIMGVLLATLGFVVAKANEAKLAGKLPPELMKGGPLDLGLTLVKSAGDFANPAILMFVLIGAATIYAGDYRWETWRLISARNTRPNLLIGKVAVVALVIVLATFAALISDVIASLIQAAV
;
A
#
# COMPACT_ATOMS: atom_id res chain seq x y z
N MET A 1 -2.22 -3.52 29.54
CA MET A 1 -3.59 -3.24 29.07
C MET A 1 -3.64 -2.67 27.67
N LEU A 2 -3.19 -1.43 27.39
CA LEU A 2 -3.26 -0.87 26.02
C LEU A 2 -2.40 -1.64 25.01
N ALA A 3 -1.18 -2.02 25.40
CA ALA A 3 -0.31 -2.87 24.58
C ALA A 3 -0.98 -4.21 24.21
N ASP A 4 -1.80 -4.78 25.10
CA ASP A 4 -2.50 -6.04 24.87
C ASP A 4 -3.65 -5.86 23.86
N ALA A 5 -4.35 -4.72 23.89
CA ALA A 5 -5.33 -4.37 22.87
C ALA A 5 -4.69 -4.26 21.49
N ILE A 6 -3.58 -3.52 21.38
CA ILE A 6 -2.83 -3.39 20.12
C ILE A 6 -2.39 -4.77 19.62
N ARG A 7 -1.75 -5.58 20.47
CA ARG A 7 -1.30 -6.93 20.11
C ARG A 7 -2.45 -7.81 19.61
N SER A 8 -3.60 -7.76 20.27
CA SER A 8 -4.77 -8.54 19.87
C SER A 8 -5.29 -8.14 18.49
N GLU A 9 -5.37 -6.84 18.21
CA GLU A 9 -5.85 -6.34 16.92
C GLU A 9 -4.84 -6.59 15.80
N THR A 10 -3.55 -6.38 16.08
CA THR A 10 -2.48 -6.72 15.13
C THR A 10 -2.49 -8.22 14.80
N TYR A 11 -2.71 -9.08 15.80
CA TYR A 11 -2.83 -10.52 15.57
C TYR A 11 -4.00 -10.84 14.64
N ARG A 12 -5.18 -10.25 14.88
CA ARG A 12 -6.35 -10.45 14.02
C ARG A 12 -6.11 -9.99 12.59
N LEU A 13 -5.51 -8.80 12.43
CA LEU A 13 -5.12 -8.29 11.12
C LEU A 13 -4.14 -9.24 10.42
N SER A 14 -3.15 -9.77 11.14
CA SER A 14 -2.16 -10.72 10.59
C SER A 14 -2.79 -12.00 10.03
N LYS A 15 -3.95 -12.39 10.55
CA LYS A 15 -4.71 -13.56 10.08
C LYS A 15 -5.67 -13.23 8.94
N ASN A 16 -6.08 -11.96 8.81
CA ASN A 16 -6.92 -11.52 7.70
C ASN A 16 -6.07 -11.21 6.46
N ARG A 17 -5.65 -12.28 5.77
CA ARG A 17 -4.84 -12.19 4.54
C ARG A 17 -5.50 -11.35 3.44
N THR A 18 -6.82 -11.42 3.34
CA THR A 18 -7.59 -10.65 2.35
C THR A 18 -7.51 -9.16 2.65
N ALA A 19 -7.71 -8.74 3.89
CA ALA A 19 -7.57 -7.34 4.26
C ALA A 19 -6.14 -6.84 4.02
N LEU A 20 -5.13 -7.61 4.43
CA LEU A 20 -3.72 -7.28 4.19
C LEU A 20 -3.38 -7.16 2.70
N PHE A 21 -3.87 -8.08 1.88
CA PHE A 21 -3.66 -8.04 0.44
C PHE A 21 -4.24 -6.76 -0.15
N TRP A 22 -5.52 -6.49 0.10
CA TRP A 22 -6.20 -5.34 -0.49
C TRP A 22 -5.68 -4.00 0.03
N SER A 23 -5.31 -3.90 1.31
CA SER A 23 -4.90 -2.61 1.88
C SER A 23 -3.40 -2.30 1.75
N VAL A 24 -2.54 -3.33 1.72
CA VAL A 24 -1.08 -3.13 1.73
C VAL A 24 -0.43 -3.55 0.41
N LEU A 25 -0.84 -4.69 -0.18
CA LEU A 25 -0.07 -5.31 -1.28
C LEU A 25 -0.63 -5.05 -2.67
N PHE A 26 -1.94 -4.89 -2.80
CA PHE A 26 -2.60 -4.80 -4.11
C PHE A 26 -2.06 -3.62 -4.94
N ILE A 27 -2.04 -2.42 -4.37
CA ILE A 27 -1.55 -1.23 -5.07
C ILE A 27 -0.07 -1.35 -5.46
N PRO A 28 0.87 -1.70 -4.56
CA PRO A 28 2.27 -1.92 -4.94
C PRO A 28 2.46 -2.96 -6.05
N ILE A 29 1.78 -4.11 -5.96
CA ILE A 29 1.91 -5.16 -6.97
C ILE A 29 1.40 -4.67 -8.33
N MET A 30 0.21 -4.06 -8.36
CA MET A 30 -0.35 -3.52 -9.58
C MET A 30 0.46 -2.34 -10.13
N GLY A 31 1.06 -1.53 -9.26
CA GLY A 31 1.96 -0.44 -9.63
C GLY A 31 3.17 -0.95 -10.41
N VAL A 32 3.89 -1.94 -9.87
CA VAL A 32 5.01 -2.59 -10.59
C VAL A 32 4.56 -3.19 -11.91
N LEU A 33 3.45 -3.95 -11.92
CA LEU A 33 2.93 -4.61 -13.13
C LEU A 33 2.56 -3.59 -14.23
N LEU A 34 1.83 -2.54 -13.88
CA LEU A 34 1.42 -1.52 -14.83
C LEU A 34 2.60 -0.68 -15.32
N ALA A 35 3.54 -0.35 -14.44
CA ALA A 35 4.76 0.37 -14.81
C ALA A 35 5.63 -0.44 -15.77
N THR A 36 5.83 -1.73 -15.50
CA THR A 36 6.60 -2.62 -16.38
C THR A 36 5.92 -2.84 -17.72
N LEU A 37 4.62 -3.17 -17.73
CA LEU A 37 3.87 -3.33 -18.98
C LEU A 37 3.86 -2.03 -19.80
N GLY A 38 3.63 -0.89 -19.16
CA GLY A 38 3.65 0.42 -19.81
C GLY A 38 4.99 0.71 -20.47
N PHE A 39 6.09 0.41 -19.79
CA PHE A 39 7.44 0.60 -20.33
C PHE A 39 7.77 -0.35 -21.48
N VAL A 40 7.45 -1.64 -21.35
CA VAL A 40 7.67 -2.64 -22.42
C VAL A 40 6.88 -2.28 -23.68
N VAL A 41 5.61 -1.88 -23.52
CA VAL A 41 4.76 -1.45 -24.64
C VAL A 41 5.27 -0.15 -25.27
N ALA A 42 5.77 0.79 -24.46
CA ALA A 42 6.38 2.03 -24.96
C ALA A 42 7.63 1.73 -25.80
N LYS A 43 8.56 0.91 -25.28
CA LYS A 43 9.75 0.45 -26.00
C LYS A 43 9.42 -0.27 -27.31
N ALA A 44 8.48 -1.22 -27.27
CA ALA A 44 8.07 -1.98 -28.45
C ALA A 44 7.43 -1.11 -29.56
N ASN A 45 6.90 0.06 -29.19
CA ASN A 45 6.24 0.98 -30.11
C ASN A 45 7.02 2.29 -30.32
N GLU A 46 8.29 2.38 -29.92
CA GLU A 46 9.11 3.60 -30.02
C GLU A 46 9.07 4.23 -31.42
N ALA A 47 9.14 3.42 -32.48
CA ALA A 47 9.06 3.90 -33.86
C ALA A 47 7.69 4.52 -34.24
N LYS A 48 6.60 4.08 -33.61
CA LYS A 48 5.23 4.60 -33.81
C LYS A 48 4.89 5.75 -32.86
N LEU A 49 5.59 5.82 -31.73
CA LEU A 49 5.39 6.79 -30.66
C LEU A 49 6.42 7.93 -30.68
N ALA A 50 7.38 7.90 -31.60
CA ALA A 50 8.35 8.96 -31.84
C ALA A 50 7.61 10.31 -32.03
N GLY A 51 7.86 11.24 -31.10
CA GLY A 51 7.25 12.58 -31.07
C GLY A 51 5.93 12.70 -30.28
N LYS A 52 5.39 11.61 -29.73
CA LYS A 52 4.16 11.61 -28.89
C LYS A 52 4.40 11.17 -27.44
N LEU A 53 5.57 10.61 -27.12
CA LEU A 53 5.90 10.20 -25.77
C LEU A 53 6.33 11.39 -24.90
N PRO A 54 5.89 11.46 -23.63
CA PRO A 54 6.45 12.36 -22.64
C PRO A 54 7.98 12.18 -22.54
N PRO A 55 8.76 13.27 -22.43
CA PRO A 55 10.22 13.20 -22.38
C PRO A 55 10.76 12.41 -21.17
N GLU A 56 9.94 12.16 -20.15
CA GLU A 56 10.26 11.31 -19.00
C GLU A 56 10.46 9.83 -19.39
N LEU A 57 9.76 9.34 -20.43
CA LEU A 57 9.90 7.95 -20.91
C LEU A 57 11.05 7.77 -21.90
N MET A 58 11.61 8.87 -22.42
CA MET A 58 12.65 8.86 -23.46
C MET A 58 14.06 9.16 -22.92
N LYS A 59 14.18 9.68 -21.69
CA LYS A 59 15.47 10.00 -21.10
C LYS A 59 15.98 8.85 -20.24
N GLY A 60 16.87 8.03 -20.81
CA GLY A 60 17.81 7.19 -20.06
C GLY A 60 18.84 8.03 -19.30
N GLY A 61 18.38 8.96 -18.47
CA GLY A 61 19.21 9.76 -17.59
C GLY A 61 19.62 8.98 -16.33
N PRO A 62 20.55 9.51 -15.52
CA PRO A 62 20.96 8.87 -14.28
C PRO A 62 19.75 8.60 -13.37
N LEU A 63 19.63 7.37 -12.88
CA LEU A 63 18.55 6.97 -11.97
C LEU A 63 18.78 7.59 -10.58
N ASP A 64 18.02 8.63 -10.25
CA ASP A 64 18.00 9.22 -8.91
C ASP A 64 16.94 8.54 -8.03
N LEU A 65 17.38 7.53 -7.28
CA LEU A 65 16.52 6.80 -6.34
C LEU A 65 16.03 7.70 -5.20
N GLY A 66 16.81 8.72 -4.80
CA GLY A 66 16.43 9.63 -3.72
C GLY A 66 15.25 10.49 -4.11
N LEU A 67 15.33 11.13 -5.27
CA LEU A 67 14.23 11.94 -5.81
C LEU A 67 12.99 11.08 -6.11
N THR A 68 13.18 9.87 -6.61
CA THR A 68 12.09 8.92 -6.89
C THR A 68 11.34 8.55 -5.61
N LEU A 69 12.05 8.24 -4.53
CA LEU A 69 11.44 7.92 -3.23
C LEU A 69 10.66 9.11 -2.65
N VAL A 70 11.18 10.34 -2.77
CA VAL A 70 10.49 11.55 -2.28
C VAL A 70 9.21 11.80 -3.09
N LYS A 71 9.25 11.63 -4.41
CA LYS A 71 8.07 11.76 -5.28
C LYS A 71 7.02 10.69 -4.94
N SER A 72 7.44 9.44 -4.82
CA SER A 72 6.59 8.31 -4.41
C SER A 72 5.90 8.54 -3.06
N ALA A 73 6.63 9.06 -2.07
CA ALA A 73 6.07 9.38 -0.77
C ALA A 73 4.98 10.46 -0.85
N GLY A 74 5.15 11.47 -1.72
CA GLY A 74 4.13 12.48 -2.00
C GLY A 74 2.92 11.90 -2.74
N ASP A 75 3.16 11.02 -3.71
CA ASP A 75 2.13 10.39 -4.54
C ASP A 75 1.28 9.37 -3.75
N PHE A 76 1.77 8.88 -2.61
CA PHE A 76 0.97 8.01 -1.72
C PHE A 76 -0.32 8.69 -1.21
N ALA A 77 -0.35 10.02 -1.17
CA ALA A 77 -1.55 10.79 -0.83
C ALA A 77 -2.63 10.77 -1.93
N ASN A 78 -2.39 10.07 -3.05
CA ASN A 78 -3.34 9.92 -4.13
C ASN A 78 -4.65 9.26 -3.63
N PRO A 79 -5.82 9.87 -3.88
CA PRO A 79 -7.12 9.34 -3.46
C PRO A 79 -7.39 7.89 -3.91
N ALA A 80 -6.89 7.50 -5.10
CA ALA A 80 -7.04 6.15 -5.61
C ALA A 80 -6.26 5.13 -4.76
N ILE A 81 -5.06 5.48 -4.30
CA ILE A 81 -4.23 4.64 -3.41
C ILE A 81 -4.84 4.60 -2.01
N LEU A 82 -5.25 5.76 -1.49
CA LEU A 82 -5.87 5.88 -0.17
C LEU A 82 -7.15 5.04 -0.05
N MET A 83 -7.92 4.87 -1.12
CA MET A 83 -9.12 4.01 -1.11
C MET A 83 -8.81 2.58 -0.64
N PHE A 84 -7.70 2.00 -1.07
CA PHE A 84 -7.30 0.64 -0.68
C PHE A 84 -6.89 0.56 0.79
N VAL A 85 -6.17 1.57 1.27
CA VAL A 85 -5.83 1.69 2.70
C VAL A 85 -7.11 1.84 3.54
N LEU A 86 -8.09 2.62 3.05
CA LEU A 86 -9.39 2.81 3.70
C LEU A 86 -10.22 1.52 3.75
N ILE A 87 -10.11 0.64 2.75
CA ILE A 87 -10.71 -0.71 2.84
C ILE A 87 -10.13 -1.45 4.05
N GLY A 88 -8.81 -1.39 4.24
CA GLY A 88 -8.15 -1.95 5.43
C GLY A 88 -8.71 -1.38 6.73
N ALA A 89 -8.79 -0.04 6.83
CA ALA A 89 -9.36 0.63 8.00
C ALA A 89 -10.81 0.20 8.25
N ALA A 90 -11.65 0.18 7.21
CA ALA A 90 -13.04 -0.26 7.30
C ALA A 90 -13.14 -1.70 7.81
N THR A 91 -12.29 -2.61 7.35
CA THR A 91 -12.30 -4.00 7.82
C THR A 91 -11.91 -4.15 9.30
N ILE A 92 -10.98 -3.33 9.81
CA ILE A 92 -10.56 -3.35 11.22
C ILE A 92 -11.70 -2.88 12.14
N TYR A 93 -12.46 -1.86 11.72
CA TYR A 93 -13.59 -1.34 12.50
C TYR A 93 -14.85 -2.19 12.35
N ALA A 94 -15.21 -2.59 11.13
CA ALA A 94 -16.42 -3.35 10.87
C ALA A 94 -16.30 -4.84 11.27
N GLY A 95 -15.09 -5.38 11.39
CA GLY A 95 -14.86 -6.79 11.69
C GLY A 95 -15.51 -7.28 12.98
N ASP A 96 -15.61 -6.42 13.99
CA ASP A 96 -16.29 -6.75 15.26
C ASP A 96 -17.82 -6.69 15.12
N TYR A 97 -18.34 -5.79 14.31
CA TYR A 97 -19.80 -5.64 14.15
C TYR A 97 -20.38 -6.63 13.15
N ARG A 98 -19.52 -7.33 12.40
CA ARG A 98 -19.96 -8.29 11.40
C ARG A 98 -20.70 -9.46 12.05
N TRP A 99 -20.19 -9.98 13.17
CA TRP A 99 -20.68 -11.23 13.79
C TRP A 99 -20.99 -11.03 15.28
N GLU A 100 -22.04 -11.67 15.79
CA GLU A 100 -22.46 -11.58 17.20
C GLU A 100 -21.42 -12.15 18.18
N THR A 101 -20.47 -12.92 17.68
CA THR A 101 -19.37 -13.52 18.46
C THR A 101 -18.30 -12.53 18.88
N TRP A 102 -18.42 -11.24 18.56
CA TRP A 102 -17.41 -10.21 18.88
C TRP A 102 -17.08 -10.14 20.37
N ARG A 103 -18.07 -10.39 21.24
CA ARG A 103 -17.91 -10.46 22.70
C ARG A 103 -16.98 -11.59 23.15
N LEU A 104 -16.84 -12.64 22.34
CA LEU A 104 -16.00 -13.80 22.63
C LEU A 104 -14.56 -13.62 22.14
N ILE A 105 -14.33 -12.76 21.14
CA ILE A 105 -13.01 -12.53 20.53
C ILE A 105 -12.34 -11.24 20.98
N SER A 106 -13.11 -10.28 21.53
CA SER A 106 -12.55 -9.03 22.04
C SER A 106 -11.68 -9.27 23.28
N ALA A 107 -10.50 -8.66 23.32
CA ALA A 107 -9.64 -8.71 24.49
C ALA A 107 -10.36 -8.11 25.72
N ARG A 108 -10.18 -8.73 26.89
CA ARG A 108 -10.73 -8.22 28.16
C ARG A 108 -10.01 -6.93 28.56
N ASN A 109 -10.56 -5.79 28.15
CA ASN A 109 -9.96 -4.48 28.35
C ASN A 109 -11.04 -3.38 28.40
N THR A 110 -10.65 -2.18 28.81
CA THR A 110 -11.54 -1.02 28.80
C THR A 110 -11.86 -0.59 27.36
N ARG A 111 -13.08 -0.08 27.14
CA ARG A 111 -13.52 0.45 25.85
C ARG A 111 -12.55 1.45 25.20
N PRO A 112 -12.01 2.47 25.92
CA PRO A 112 -11.05 3.40 25.32
C PRO A 112 -9.79 2.71 24.82
N ASN A 113 -9.26 1.71 25.54
CA ASN A 113 -8.07 0.98 25.11
C ASN A 113 -8.32 0.15 23.83
N LEU A 114 -9.51 -0.42 23.68
CA LEU A 114 -9.89 -1.14 22.46
C LEU A 114 -9.98 -0.20 21.25
N LEU A 115 -10.57 0.99 21.42
CA LEU A 115 -10.67 1.98 20.35
C LEU A 115 -9.29 2.51 19.95
N ILE A 116 -8.42 2.85 20.91
CA ILE A 116 -7.05 3.29 20.64
C ILE A 116 -6.25 2.15 19.98
N GLY A 117 -6.49 0.90 20.39
CA GLY A 117 -5.90 -0.28 19.76
C GLY A 117 -6.19 -0.34 18.25
N LYS A 118 -7.45 -0.10 17.85
CA LYS A 118 -7.82 -0.04 16.43
C LYS A 118 -7.14 1.11 15.69
N VAL A 119 -7.11 2.31 16.27
CA VAL A 119 -6.43 3.47 15.68
C VAL A 119 -4.95 3.18 15.46
N ALA A 120 -4.27 2.59 16.44
CA ALA A 120 -2.87 2.23 16.34
C ALA A 120 -2.62 1.18 15.23
N VAL A 121 -3.50 0.19 15.08
CA VAL A 121 -3.38 -0.81 14.00
C VAL A 121 -3.68 -0.22 12.63
N VAL A 122 -4.61 0.74 12.52
CA VAL A 122 -4.82 1.49 11.27
C VAL A 122 -3.58 2.31 10.91
N ALA A 123 -2.96 2.98 11.88
CA ALA A 123 -1.71 3.69 11.66
C ALA A 123 -0.59 2.73 11.19
N LEU A 124 -0.52 1.53 11.77
CA LEU A 124 0.40 0.49 11.31
C LEU A 124 0.13 0.07 9.87
N VAL A 125 -1.13 -0.12 9.47
CA VAL A 125 -1.50 -0.44 8.08
C VAL A 125 -1.06 0.66 7.11
N ILE A 126 -1.27 1.93 7.47
CA ILE A 126 -0.83 3.07 6.66
C ILE A 126 0.69 3.01 6.46
N VAL A 127 1.45 2.86 7.54
CA VAL A 127 2.92 2.77 7.50
C VAL A 127 3.38 1.61 6.62
N LEU A 128 2.79 0.43 6.79
CA LEU A 128 3.12 -0.75 5.98
C LEU A 128 2.79 -0.54 4.50
N ALA A 129 1.64 0.06 4.18
CA ALA A 129 1.25 0.37 2.81
C ALA A 129 2.19 1.39 2.16
N THR A 130 2.61 2.43 2.91
CA THR A 130 3.61 3.39 2.43
C THR A 130 4.94 2.72 2.16
N PHE A 131 5.45 1.88 3.07
CA PHE A 131 6.68 1.14 2.84
C PHE A 131 6.59 0.20 1.63
N ALA A 132 5.46 -0.50 1.47
CA ALA A 132 5.26 -1.38 0.33
C ALA A 132 5.22 -0.61 -1.01
N ALA A 133 4.60 0.57 -1.03
CA ALA A 133 4.59 1.46 -2.20
C ALA A 133 5.99 1.95 -2.56
N LEU A 134 6.78 2.42 -1.58
CA LEU A 134 8.16 2.84 -1.79
C LEU A 134 9.03 1.71 -2.36
N ILE A 135 8.89 0.49 -1.83
CA ILE A 135 9.61 -0.69 -2.34
C ILE A 135 9.19 -1.00 -3.78
N SER A 136 7.90 -0.94 -4.08
CA SER A 136 7.37 -1.13 -5.44
C SER A 136 8.00 -0.14 -6.42
N ASP A 137 8.07 1.13 -6.06
CA ASP A 137 8.60 2.16 -6.96
C ASP A 137 10.09 1.99 -7.20
N VAL A 138 10.86 1.62 -6.18
CA VAL A 138 12.27 1.23 -6.34
C VAL A 138 12.41 0.05 -7.30
N ILE A 139 11.58 -1.00 -7.15
CA ILE A 139 11.60 -2.16 -8.04
C ILE A 139 11.25 -1.74 -9.48
N ALA A 140 10.20 -0.94 -9.67
CA ALA A 140 9.78 -0.47 -10.98
C ALA A 140 10.89 0.34 -11.68
N SER A 141 11.53 1.26 -10.95
CA SER A 141 12.65 2.05 -11.46
C SER A 141 13.87 1.19 -11.82
N LEU A 142 14.20 0.18 -11.01
CA LEU A 142 15.28 -0.75 -11.32
C LEU A 142 14.98 -1.56 -12.58
N ILE A 143 13.72 -1.99 -12.79
CA ILE A 143 13.33 -2.71 -14.00
C ILE A 143 13.42 -1.80 -15.22
N GLN A 144 12.96 -0.55 -15.13
CA GLN A 144 13.06 0.42 -16.22
C GLN A 144 14.51 0.75 -16.59
N ALA A 145 15.43 0.75 -15.62
CA ALA A 145 16.84 0.96 -15.87
C ALA A 145 17.54 -0.25 -16.51
N ALA A 146 17.04 -1.47 -16.25
CA ALA A 146 17.62 -2.71 -16.77
C ALA A 146 17.14 -3.07 -18.18
N VAL A 147 15.94 -2.63 -18.58
CA VAL A 147 15.28 -2.93 -19.87
C VAL A 147 15.49 -1.81 -20.87
#